data_AF-A0A965KNN5-F1
#
_entry.id   AF-A0A965KNN5-F1
#
_cell.length_a   1.000
_cell.length_b   1.000
_cell.length_c   1.000
_cell.angle_alpha   90.00
_cell.angle_beta   90.00
_cell.angle_gamma   90.00
#
_symmetry.space_group_name_H-M   'P 1'
#
loop_
_entity.id
_entity.type
_entity.pdbx_description
1 polymer ?
#
loop_
_entity_poly.entity_id
_entity_poly.type
_entity_poly.pdbx_seq_one_letter_code
_entity_poly.pdbx_strand_id
1 'polypeptide(L)'
;MSGLLEPSVKIEIEIQSQEKNGEACPVATGDVSINLENRQKAIDKANYGPMNPNESNMDYWRQISKVWRNSPEQAKKSRCGNCAAFIQTTKILDCIESGLDKGDTEQDAWAVIEAGDLGYCEIWDFKCASKRTCTAWVTGGPITDDSEQISQGDTYGND
;
A
#
# COMPACT_ATOMS: atom_id res chain seq x y z
N MET A 1 50.24 -17.04 -19.89
CA MET A 1 48.95 -16.48 -20.35
C MET A 1 48.16 -16.13 -19.10
N SER A 2 47.81 -14.85 -18.97
CA SER A 2 47.03 -14.31 -17.86
C SER A 2 45.55 -14.52 -18.14
N GLY A 3 44.76 -14.84 -17.11
CA GLY A 3 43.31 -15.10 -17.19
C GLY A 3 42.99 -16.52 -16.73
N LEU A 4 42.15 -16.77 -15.73
CA LEU A 4 40.93 -16.06 -15.36
C LEU A 4 40.89 -15.78 -13.85
N LEU A 5 40.74 -14.51 -13.47
CA LEU A 5 40.12 -14.15 -12.22
C LEU A 5 38.61 -14.16 -12.49
N GLU A 6 37.92 -15.22 -12.08
CA GLU A 6 36.47 -15.18 -11.95
C GLU A 6 36.14 -14.18 -10.83
N PRO A 7 35.31 -13.15 -11.07
CA PRO A 7 34.88 -12.32 -9.96
C PRO A 7 34.02 -13.19 -9.05
N SER A 8 34.42 -13.27 -7.79
CA SER A 8 33.59 -13.75 -6.70
C SER A 8 32.40 -12.80 -6.57
N VAL A 9 31.39 -13.01 -7.40
CA VAL A 9 30.06 -12.41 -7.22
C VAL A 9 29.56 -12.99 -5.91
N LYS A 10 29.75 -12.23 -4.84
CA LYS A 10 28.99 -12.38 -3.62
C LYS A 10 27.54 -12.25 -4.04
N ILE A 11 26.92 -13.40 -4.23
CA ILE A 11 25.48 -13.56 -4.28
C ILE A 11 25.01 -13.24 -2.85
N GLU A 12 25.01 -11.95 -2.52
CA GLU A 12 24.11 -11.41 -1.51
C GLU A 12 22.75 -11.43 -2.19
N ILE A 13 22.12 -12.60 -2.19
CA ILE A 13 20.67 -12.66 -2.22
C ILE A 13 20.28 -11.98 -0.91
N GLU A 14 20.08 -10.66 -0.97
CA GLU A 14 19.13 -10.01 -0.08
C GLU A 14 17.85 -10.78 -0.28
N ILE A 15 17.57 -11.66 0.68
CA ILE A 15 16.29 -12.30 0.82
C ILE A 15 15.33 -11.13 1.06
N GLN A 16 14.75 -10.61 -0.03
CA GLN A 16 13.58 -9.75 0.02
C GLN A 16 12.48 -10.63 0.59
N SER A 17 12.45 -10.74 1.92
CA SER A 17 11.56 -11.61 2.64
C SER A 17 10.14 -11.07 2.46
N GLN A 18 9.51 -11.50 1.38
CA GLN A 18 8.07 -11.54 1.25
C GLN A 18 7.59 -12.65 2.18
N GLU A 19 7.62 -12.40 3.50
CA GLU A 19 7.03 -13.33 4.44
C GLU A 19 5.51 -13.21 4.35
N LYS A 20 4.91 -14.13 3.58
CA LYS A 20 3.48 -14.43 3.57
C LYS A 20 3.05 -15.19 4.83
N ASN A 21 3.55 -14.77 5.99
CA ASN A 21 3.09 -15.23 7.29
C ASN A 21 3.08 -13.99 8.17
N GLY A 22 1.91 -13.66 8.72
CA GLY A 22 1.58 -12.37 9.35
C GLY A 22 2.33 -12.07 10.65
N GLU A 23 3.63 -12.32 10.73
CA GLU A 23 4.53 -11.98 11.84
C GLU A 23 5.47 -10.82 11.48
N ALA A 24 6.03 -10.77 10.26
CA ALA A 24 6.93 -9.68 9.84
C ALA A 24 6.21 -8.45 9.22
N CYS A 25 6.84 -7.27 9.28
CA CYS A 25 6.39 -6.06 8.58
C CYS A 25 6.68 -6.14 7.07
N PRO A 26 5.76 -5.70 6.18
CA PRO A 26 6.05 -5.65 4.75
C PRO A 26 7.24 -4.71 4.46
N VAL A 27 8.16 -5.12 3.60
CA VAL A 27 9.41 -4.39 3.35
C VAL A 27 9.17 -2.92 2.96
N ALA A 28 8.15 -2.66 2.14
CA ALA A 28 7.79 -1.30 1.69
C ALA A 28 7.25 -0.38 2.80
N THR A 29 6.92 -0.87 3.99
CA THR A 29 6.57 0.02 5.11
C THR A 29 7.82 0.72 5.65
N GLY A 30 8.97 0.03 5.65
CA GLY A 30 10.26 0.56 6.13
C GLY A 30 11.22 1.04 5.04
N ASP A 31 11.16 0.49 3.83
CA ASP A 31 12.06 0.85 2.72
C ASP A 31 11.38 1.84 1.75
N VAL A 32 11.91 3.06 1.70
CA VAL A 32 11.38 4.12 0.82
C VAL A 32 11.58 3.81 -0.66
N SER A 33 12.70 3.19 -1.04
CA SER A 33 13.01 2.87 -2.44
C SER A 33 12.03 1.85 -2.98
N ILE A 34 11.81 0.76 -2.25
CA ILE A 34 10.85 -0.29 -2.61
C ILE A 34 9.42 0.28 -2.64
N ASN A 35 9.06 1.09 -1.65
CA ASN A 35 7.76 1.76 -1.61
C ASN A 35 7.52 2.67 -2.84
N LEU A 36 8.54 3.43 -3.26
CA LEU A 36 8.44 4.33 -4.41
C LEU A 36 8.37 3.54 -5.73
N GLU A 37 9.14 2.47 -5.87
CA GLU A 37 9.08 1.58 -7.03
C GLU A 37 7.67 0.98 -7.19
N ASN A 38 7.13 0.45 -6.10
CA ASN A 38 5.80 -0.15 -6.08
C ASN A 38 4.68 0.87 -6.31
N ARG A 39 4.80 2.07 -5.73
CA ARG A 39 3.91 3.19 -6.04
C ARG A 39 3.96 3.56 -7.52
N GLN A 40 5.14 3.58 -8.15
CA GLN A 40 5.26 3.90 -9.58
C GLN A 40 4.60 2.83 -10.44
N LYS A 41 4.74 1.54 -10.10
CA LYS A 41 3.99 0.45 -10.77
C LYS A 41 2.48 0.69 -10.67
N ALA A 42 1.96 1.07 -9.51
CA ALA A 42 0.53 1.37 -9.33
C ALA A 42 0.06 2.59 -10.14
N ILE A 43 0.91 3.62 -10.27
CA ILE A 43 0.65 4.78 -11.14
C ILE A 43 0.56 4.33 -12.60
N ASP A 44 1.56 3.59 -13.09
CA ASP A 44 1.68 3.23 -14.50
C ASP A 44 0.64 2.19 -14.94
N LYS A 45 0.34 1.23 -14.07
CA LYS A 45 -0.52 0.07 -14.41
C LYS A 45 -1.96 0.25 -13.98
N ALA A 46 -2.21 1.05 -12.94
CA ALA A 46 -3.55 1.21 -12.39
C ALA A 46 -3.98 2.66 -12.18
N ASN A 47 -3.24 3.64 -12.69
CA ASN A 47 -3.61 5.06 -12.57
C ASN A 47 -3.82 5.48 -11.11
N TYR A 48 -2.93 5.04 -10.22
CA TYR A 48 -2.98 5.43 -8.80
C TYR A 48 -2.92 6.95 -8.63
N GLY A 49 -3.92 7.52 -7.96
CA GLY A 49 -4.06 8.98 -7.81
C GLY A 49 -5.40 9.42 -7.22
N PRO A 50 -5.84 10.66 -7.48
CA PRO A 50 -5.01 11.75 -8.00
C PRO A 50 -3.89 12.11 -7.00
N MET A 51 -2.85 12.82 -7.45
CA MET A 51 -1.71 13.18 -6.58
C MET A 51 -2.15 13.95 -5.32
N ASN A 52 -3.00 14.97 -5.48
CA ASN A 52 -3.66 15.65 -4.37
C ASN A 52 -5.19 15.48 -4.48
N PRO A 53 -5.80 14.59 -3.68
CA PRO A 53 -7.24 14.36 -3.71
C PRO A 53 -8.07 15.50 -3.10
N ASN A 54 -7.44 16.47 -2.41
CA ASN A 54 -8.11 17.65 -1.89
C ASN A 54 -8.27 18.76 -2.96
N GLU A 55 -7.61 18.62 -4.11
CA GLU A 55 -7.71 19.55 -5.23
C GLU A 55 -8.66 19.05 -6.31
N SER A 56 -9.25 19.99 -7.06
CA SER A 56 -10.07 19.63 -8.21
C SER A 56 -9.20 19.02 -9.32
N ASN A 57 -9.59 17.85 -9.84
CA ASN A 57 -8.89 17.21 -10.95
C ASN A 57 -9.87 16.41 -11.82
N MET A 58 -10.71 17.11 -12.58
CA MET A 58 -11.76 16.47 -13.37
C MET A 58 -11.23 15.55 -14.46
N ASP A 59 -10.04 15.82 -15.00
CA ASP A 59 -9.44 14.98 -16.05
C ASP A 59 -9.01 13.62 -15.50
N TYR A 60 -8.40 13.56 -14.31
CA TYR A 60 -8.12 12.30 -13.63
C TYR A 60 -9.40 11.48 -13.41
N TRP A 61 -10.47 12.12 -12.88
CA TRP A 61 -11.72 11.41 -12.61
C TRP A 61 -12.40 10.90 -13.87
N ARG A 62 -12.34 11.64 -14.99
CA ARG A 62 -12.82 11.17 -16.30
C ARG A 62 -12.03 9.96 -16.82
N GLN A 63 -10.72 9.93 -16.61
CA GLN A 63 -9.89 8.81 -17.04
C GLN A 63 -10.23 7.53 -16.28
N ILE A 64 -10.30 7.60 -14.94
CA ILE A 64 -10.72 6.46 -14.11
C ILE A 64 -12.13 6.00 -14.47
N SER A 65 -13.08 6.94 -14.61
CA SER A 65 -14.47 6.59 -14.88
C SER A 65 -14.66 5.93 -16.24
N LYS A 66 -13.83 6.28 -17.23
CA LYS A 66 -13.79 5.61 -18.55
C LYS A 66 -13.38 4.13 -18.42
N VAL A 67 -12.42 3.82 -17.54
CA VAL A 67 -11.97 2.43 -17.30
C VAL A 67 -13.10 1.61 -16.69
N TRP A 68 -13.78 2.15 -15.68
CA TRP A 68 -14.88 1.46 -14.98
C TRP A 68 -16.24 1.59 -15.66
N ARG A 69 -16.34 2.35 -16.76
CA ARG A 69 -17.58 2.62 -17.51
C ARG A 69 -18.68 3.20 -16.62
N ASN A 70 -18.33 4.17 -15.77
CA ASN A 70 -19.25 4.87 -14.88
C ASN A 70 -19.05 6.39 -14.93
N SER A 71 -19.82 7.14 -14.14
CA SER A 71 -19.66 8.60 -14.05
C SER A 71 -18.46 8.98 -13.16
N PRO A 72 -17.82 10.15 -13.38
CA PRO A 72 -16.78 10.67 -12.48
C PRO A 72 -17.23 10.75 -11.01
N GLU A 73 -18.51 11.04 -10.76
CA GLU A 73 -19.10 11.09 -9.42
C GLU A 73 -19.19 9.70 -8.79
N GLN A 74 -19.50 8.66 -9.58
CA GLN A 74 -19.47 7.27 -9.11
C GLN A 74 -18.03 6.84 -8.83
N ALA A 75 -17.09 7.13 -9.74
CA ALA A 75 -15.68 6.80 -9.57
C ALA A 75 -15.06 7.42 -8.30
N LYS A 76 -15.46 8.66 -7.95
CA LYS A 76 -15.01 9.34 -6.71
C LYS A 76 -15.39 8.62 -5.42
N LYS A 77 -16.35 7.68 -5.45
CA LYS A 77 -16.77 6.89 -4.28
C LYS A 77 -15.88 5.68 -4.03
N SER A 78 -15.07 5.28 -5.01
CA SER A 78 -14.12 4.17 -4.89
C SER A 78 -12.76 4.74 -4.46
N ARG A 79 -12.42 4.57 -3.19
CA ARG A 79 -11.20 5.12 -2.56
C ARG A 79 -10.40 4.00 -1.90
N CYS A 80 -9.10 4.19 -1.72
CA CYS A 80 -8.27 3.22 -1.01
C CYS A 80 -8.85 2.95 0.39
N GLY A 81 -9.32 3.99 1.09
CA GLY A 81 -9.97 3.88 2.41
C GLY A 81 -11.27 3.07 2.46
N ASN A 82 -11.84 2.64 1.32
CA ASN A 82 -12.95 1.68 1.30
C ASN A 82 -12.66 0.47 0.39
N CYS A 83 -11.39 0.23 0.09
CA CYS A 83 -10.92 -0.87 -0.74
C CYS A 83 -10.61 -2.09 0.12
N ALA A 84 -11.11 -3.27 -0.25
CA ALA A 84 -10.87 -4.53 0.47
C ALA A 84 -9.39 -4.97 0.49
N ALA A 85 -8.50 -4.31 -0.27
CA ALA A 85 -7.07 -4.56 -0.25
C ALA A 85 -6.26 -3.45 0.45
N PHE A 86 -6.93 -2.52 1.14
CA PHE A 86 -6.27 -1.48 1.93
C PHE A 86 -6.31 -1.87 3.40
N ILE A 87 -5.13 -2.05 3.99
CA ILE A 87 -4.94 -2.58 5.34
C ILE A 87 -4.55 -1.44 6.28
N GLN A 88 -5.33 -1.28 7.34
CA GLN A 88 -5.15 -0.35 8.46
C GLN A 88 -5.36 -1.07 9.79
N THR A 89 -4.76 -2.25 9.93
CA THR A 89 -4.63 -2.93 11.23
C THR A 89 -3.59 -2.22 12.08
N THR A 90 -3.70 -2.32 13.41
CA THR A 90 -2.74 -1.73 14.35
C THR A 90 -1.32 -2.14 13.98
N LYS A 91 -1.12 -3.44 13.69
CA LYS A 91 0.17 -3.98 13.28
C LYS A 91 0.76 -3.30 12.04
N ILE A 92 -0.04 -3.09 11.00
CA ILE A 92 0.45 -2.46 9.77
C ILE A 92 0.76 -0.98 9.99
N LEU A 93 -0.02 -0.29 10.82
CA LEU A 93 0.26 1.11 11.16
C LEU A 93 1.56 1.23 11.97
N ASP A 94 1.82 0.35 12.92
CA ASP A 94 3.09 0.28 13.66
C ASP A 94 4.28 0.03 12.71
N CYS A 95 4.11 -0.85 11.73
CA CYS A 95 5.12 -1.09 10.69
C CYS A 95 5.40 0.16 9.83
N ILE A 96 4.40 1.02 9.61
CA ILE A 96 4.54 2.28 8.87
C ILE A 96 5.23 3.33 9.74
N GLU A 97 4.81 3.46 10.99
CA GLU A 97 5.39 4.36 11.99
C GLU A 97 6.88 4.07 12.17
N SER A 98 7.24 2.83 12.51
CA SER A 98 8.63 2.38 12.64
C SER A 98 9.46 2.60 11.37
N GLY A 99 8.83 2.64 10.21
CA GLY A 99 9.49 2.95 8.94
C GLY A 99 9.72 4.44 8.69
N LEU A 100 8.88 5.31 9.28
CA LEU A 100 8.99 6.77 9.20
C LEU A 100 9.92 7.33 10.29
N ASP A 101 9.92 6.73 11.48
CA ASP A 101 10.73 7.12 12.64
C ASP A 101 12.24 6.87 12.46
N LYS A 102 12.64 6.15 11.40
CA LYS A 102 14.05 5.94 11.02
C LYS A 102 14.73 7.19 10.42
N GLY A 103 14.01 8.31 10.26
CA GLY A 103 14.59 9.58 9.81
C GLY A 103 15.16 10.39 10.98
N ASP A 104 16.26 11.13 10.77
CA ASP A 104 16.87 12.06 11.73
C ASP A 104 16.00 13.31 12.06
N THR A 105 14.68 13.20 11.96
CA THR A 105 13.75 14.31 12.17
C THR A 105 12.93 14.08 13.43
N GLU A 106 12.84 15.08 14.31
CA GLU A 106 11.95 15.10 15.49
C GLU A 106 10.44 15.13 15.14
N GLN A 107 10.06 14.78 13.90
CA GLN A 107 8.66 14.78 13.48
C GLN A 107 7.98 13.49 13.93
N ASP A 108 6.86 13.66 14.63
CA ASP A 108 5.98 12.58 15.02
C ASP A 108 5.49 11.81 13.77
N ALA A 109 5.94 10.57 13.62
CA ALA A 109 5.54 9.68 12.53
C ALA A 109 4.01 9.52 12.46
N TRP A 110 3.32 9.56 13.60
CA TRP A 110 1.87 9.48 13.65
C TRP A 110 1.20 10.70 13.03
N ALA A 111 1.76 11.90 13.17
CA ALA A 111 1.22 13.08 12.50
C ALA A 111 1.20 12.92 10.97
N VAL A 112 2.19 12.22 10.39
CA VAL A 112 2.23 11.88 8.96
C VAL A 112 1.19 10.80 8.60
N ILE A 113 1.09 9.77 9.44
CA ILE A 113 0.10 8.68 9.27
C ILE A 113 -1.32 9.24 9.27
N GLU A 114 -1.65 10.08 10.25
CA GLU A 114 -2.97 10.70 10.39
C GLU A 114 -3.27 11.70 9.27
N ALA A 115 -2.31 12.56 8.91
CA ALA A 115 -2.52 13.53 7.83
C ALA A 115 -2.79 12.88 6.47
N GLY A 116 -2.13 11.74 6.21
CA GLY A 116 -2.32 10.95 5.01
C GLY A 116 -3.47 9.95 5.08
N ASP A 117 -3.98 9.67 6.28
CA ASP A 117 -4.79 8.49 6.61
C ASP A 117 -4.17 7.25 5.93
N LEU A 118 -2.94 6.97 6.36
CA LEU A 118 -2.08 5.97 5.71
C LEU A 118 -2.53 4.55 6.05
N GLY A 119 -2.22 3.65 5.13
CA GLY A 119 -2.36 2.20 5.28
C GLY A 119 -1.51 1.49 4.24
N TYR A 120 -1.61 0.17 4.17
CA TYR A 120 -0.88 -0.65 3.21
C TYR A 120 -1.81 -1.14 2.09
N CYS A 121 -1.37 -1.06 0.84
CA CYS A 121 -2.10 -1.64 -0.27
C CYS A 121 -1.52 -3.01 -0.64
N GLU A 122 -2.24 -4.09 -0.38
CA GLU A 122 -1.80 -5.47 -0.62
C GLU A 122 -1.77 -5.85 -2.11
N ILE A 123 -2.50 -5.13 -2.98
CA ILE A 123 -2.46 -5.38 -4.43
C ILE A 123 -1.15 -4.89 -5.05
N TRP A 124 -0.60 -3.80 -4.51
CA TRP A 124 0.52 -3.07 -5.11
C TRP A 124 1.74 -3.00 -4.19
N ASP A 125 1.68 -3.58 -2.99
CA ASP A 125 2.75 -3.68 -2.01
C ASP A 125 3.40 -2.35 -1.59
N PHE A 126 2.62 -1.32 -1.22
CA PHE A 126 3.18 -0.03 -0.79
C PHE A 126 2.32 0.73 0.24
N LYS A 127 2.93 1.69 0.93
CA LYS A 127 2.25 2.67 1.79
C LYS A 127 1.37 3.59 0.96
N CYS A 128 0.07 3.43 1.14
CA CYS A 128 -0.99 4.09 0.42
C CYS A 128 -1.73 5.08 1.33
N ALA A 129 -2.37 6.10 0.74
CA ALA A 129 -3.22 7.08 1.42
C ALA A 129 -4.70 6.80 1.13
N SER A 130 -5.56 6.83 2.15
CA SER A 130 -6.96 6.42 2.05
C SER A 130 -7.76 7.20 1.00
N LYS A 131 -7.49 8.51 0.87
CA LYS A 131 -8.20 9.42 -0.06
C LYS A 131 -7.82 9.22 -1.52
N ARG A 132 -6.78 8.43 -1.83
CA ARG A 132 -6.43 8.11 -3.22
C ARG A 132 -7.27 6.95 -3.75
N THR A 133 -7.07 6.59 -5.01
CA THR A 133 -7.74 5.49 -5.69
C THR A 133 -6.83 4.93 -6.78
N CYS A 134 -7.17 3.76 -7.31
CA CYS A 134 -6.59 3.20 -8.53
C CYS A 134 -7.62 2.29 -9.20
N THR A 135 -7.41 1.96 -10.47
CA THR A 135 -8.33 1.12 -11.25
C THR A 135 -8.44 -0.33 -10.76
N ALA A 136 -7.54 -0.78 -9.88
CA ALA A 136 -7.59 -2.09 -9.22
C ALA A 136 -8.43 -2.11 -7.94
N TRP A 137 -9.18 -1.03 -7.64
CA TRP A 137 -10.04 -0.94 -6.47
C TRP A 137 -11.07 -2.09 -6.40
N VAL A 138 -11.28 -2.63 -5.19
CA VAL A 138 -12.26 -3.69 -4.89
C VAL A 138 -13.09 -3.27 -3.68
N THR A 139 -14.42 -3.43 -3.73
CA THR A 139 -15.32 -3.03 -2.64
C THR A 139 -15.10 -3.83 -1.35
N GLY A 140 -15.29 -3.20 -0.18
CA GLY A 140 -15.45 -3.91 1.10
C GLY A 140 -14.40 -3.64 2.18
N GLY A 141 -13.52 -2.64 2.02
CA GLY A 141 -12.54 -2.29 3.04
C GLY A 141 -12.88 -1.05 3.88
N PRO A 142 -11.92 -0.57 4.69
CA PRO A 142 -10.56 -1.09 4.83
C PRO A 142 -10.52 -2.38 5.65
N ILE A 143 -9.41 -3.13 5.58
CA ILE A 143 -9.11 -4.21 6.51
C ILE A 143 -8.55 -3.58 7.79
N THR A 144 -9.28 -3.70 8.90
CA THR A 144 -8.89 -3.31 10.25
C THR A 144 -8.84 -4.52 11.18
N ASP A 145 -8.33 -4.34 12.39
CA ASP A 145 -8.24 -5.43 13.39
C ASP A 145 -9.60 -6.12 13.62
N ASP A 146 -10.69 -5.34 13.67
CA ASP A 146 -12.05 -5.88 13.82
C ASP A 146 -12.46 -6.79 12.64
N SER A 147 -12.13 -6.38 11.42
CA SER A 147 -12.48 -7.14 10.21
C SER A 147 -11.66 -8.43 10.04
N GLU A 148 -10.41 -8.44 10.51
CA GLU A 148 -9.58 -9.65 10.50
C GLU A 148 -10.11 -10.68 11.50
N GLN A 149 -10.54 -10.25 12.69
CA GLN A 149 -11.11 -11.14 13.70
C GLN A 149 -12.41 -11.80 13.23
N ILE A 150 -13.27 -11.08 12.52
CA ILE A 150 -14.50 -11.64 11.92
C ILE A 150 -14.15 -12.76 10.92
N SER A 151 -13.16 -12.52 10.04
CA SER A 151 -12.76 -13.52 9.04
C SER A 151 -12.17 -14.81 9.65
N GLN A 152 -11.57 -14.72 10.85
CA GLN A 152 -11.04 -15.87 11.56
C GLN A 152 -12.12 -16.55 12.44
N GLY A 153 -13.07 -15.79 12.98
CA GLY A 153 -14.17 -16.28 13.81
C GLY A 153 -15.19 -17.14 13.06
N ASP A 154 -15.41 -16.89 11.76
CA ASP A 154 -16.31 -17.68 10.92
C ASP A 154 -15.81 -19.12 10.65
N THR A 155 -14.58 -19.45 11.05
CA THR A 155 -14.03 -20.82 10.96
C THR A 155 -14.28 -21.68 12.21
N TYR A 156 -14.82 -21.12 13.30
CA TYR A 156 -15.09 -21.81 14.57
C TYR A 156 -16.54 -21.63 15.06
N GLY A 157 -17.53 -21.75 14.17
CA GLY A 157 -18.94 -21.58 14.53
C GLY A 157 -19.89 -22.41 13.67
N ASN A 158 -19.85 -23.73 13.81
CA ASN A 158 -20.97 -24.62 13.48
C ASN A 158 -20.98 -25.75 14.51
N ASP A 159 -21.72 -25.54 15.60
CA ASP A 159 -22.26 -26.59 16.48
C ASP A 159 -23.78 -26.44 16.54
#